data_AF-A0A7J2Y9W4-F1
#
_entry.id   AF-A0A7J2Y9W4-F1
#
_cell.length_a   1.000
_cell.length_b   1.000
_cell.length_c   1.000
_cell.angle_alpha   90.00
_cell.angle_beta   90.00
_cell.angle_gamma   90.00
#
_symmetry.space_group_name_H-M   'P 1'
#
loop_
_entity.id
_entity.type
_entity.pdbx_description
1 polymer ?
#
loop_
_entity_poly.entity_id
_entity_poly.type
_entity_poly.pdbx_seq_one_letter_code
_entity_poly.pdbx_strand_id
1 'polypeptide(L)' 'MSNNQNQQVNQPLLRLKHFMAENAFVSVTVWPRSIKLEKRQKVQNQWTTTEAFVVTKGLLEFLFAKTPLIVIKMADAEGT' A
#
# COMPACT_ATOMS: atom_id res chain seq x y z
N MET A 1 -1.52 15.14 -31.47
CA MET A 1 -2.00 15.55 -30.13
C MET A 1 -2.63 14.33 -29.45
N SER A 2 -2.46 14.23 -28.12
CA SER A 2 -3.15 13.33 -27.17
C SER A 2 -2.76 11.84 -27.10
N ASN A 3 -1.68 11.53 -26.36
CA ASN A 3 -1.48 10.24 -25.67
C ASN A 3 -1.65 10.36 -24.13
N ASN A 4 -2.21 11.46 -23.63
CA ASN A 4 -2.33 11.73 -22.19
C ASN A 4 -3.47 10.96 -21.49
N GLN A 5 -4.40 10.35 -22.22
CA GLN A 5 -5.58 9.71 -21.61
C GLN A 5 -5.27 8.34 -20.97
N ASN A 6 -4.21 7.63 -21.40
CA ASN A 6 -3.83 6.35 -20.80
C ASN A 6 -2.97 6.48 -19.53
N GLN A 7 -2.38 7.65 -19.28
CA GLN A 7 -1.52 7.84 -18.10
C GLN A 7 -2.31 8.17 -16.83
N GLN A 8 -3.54 8.66 -16.96
CA GLN A 8 -4.34 9.09 -15.82
C GLN A 8 -5.00 7.91 -15.08
N VAL A 9 -5.28 6.80 -15.77
CA VAL A 9 -6.00 5.64 -15.22
C VAL A 9 -5.12 4.78 -14.28
N ASN A 10 -3.80 4.94 -14.34
CA ASN A 10 -2.86 4.11 -13.56
C ASN A 10 -2.10 4.88 -12.48
N GLN A 11 -2.59 6.06 -12.09
CA GLN A 11 -2.04 6.77 -10.96
C GLN A 11 -2.51 6.11 -9.65
N PRO A 12 -1.62 5.99 -8.65
CA PRO A 12 -2.01 5.48 -7.35
C PRO A 12 -2.92 6.49 -6.65
N LEU A 13 -3.99 5.99 -6.06
CA LEU A 13 -4.93 6.76 -5.25
C LEU A 13 -4.33 7.14 -3.89
N LEU A 14 -3.53 6.24 -3.31
CA LEU A 14 -2.92 6.43 -2.01
C LEU A 14 -1.56 5.72 -1.94
N ARG A 15 -0.60 6.34 -1.26
CA ARG A 15 0.69 5.75 -0.93
C ARG A 15 0.97 5.99 0.55
N LEU A 16 0.99 4.93 1.34
CA LEU A 16 1.36 4.97 2.75
C LEU A 16 2.70 4.28 2.95
N LYS A 17 3.49 4.79 3.90
CA LYS A 17 4.73 4.17 4.38
C LYS A 17 4.65 4.07 5.89
N HIS A 18 4.93 2.89 6.41
CA HIS A 18 5.06 2.64 7.84
C HIS A 18 6.46 2.11 8.11
N PHE A 19 7.27 2.91 8.82
CA PHE A 19 8.62 2.54 9.20
C PHE A 19 8.56 1.56 10.36
N MET A 20 9.13 0.37 10.17
CA MET A 20 9.24 -0.65 11.22
C MET A 20 10.55 -0.51 11.99
N ALA A 21 11.60 -0.02 11.33
CA ALA A 21 12.92 0.28 11.87
C ALA A 21 13.59 1.37 11.03
N GLU A 22 14.71 1.92 11.49
CA GLU A 22 15.47 2.96 10.77
C GLU A 22 15.80 2.56 9.31
N ASN A 23 16.10 1.27 9.10
CA ASN A 23 16.48 0.70 7.81
C ASN A 23 15.40 -0.19 7.18
N ALA A 24 14.16 -0.16 7.66
CA ALA A 24 13.09 -1.00 7.13
C ALA A 24 11.72 -0.33 7.21
N PHE A 25 10.96 -0.38 6.11
CA PHE A 25 9.58 0.05 6.10
C PHE A 25 8.70 -0.86 5.25
N VAL A 26 7.41 -0.83 5.55
CA VAL A 26 6.37 -1.39 4.68
C VAL A 26 5.68 -0.23 3.98
N SER A 27 5.46 -0.33 2.68
CA SER A 27 4.66 0.61 1.93
C SER A 27 3.42 -0.06 1.36
N VAL A 28 2.30 0.64 1.46
CA VAL A 28 1.03 0.26 0.85
C VAL A 28 0.74 1.27 -0.25
N THR A 29 0.62 0.79 -1.47
CA THR A 29 0.15 1.61 -2.60
C THR A 29 -1.20 1.10 -3.06
N VAL A 30 -2.18 1.99 -3.13
CA VAL A 30 -3.55 1.69 -3.58
C VAL A 30 -3.73 2.28 -4.96
N TRP A 31 -4.17 1.44 -5.90
CA TRP A 31 -4.63 1.84 -7.23
C TRP A 31 -6.15 1.63 -7.32
N PRO A 32 -6.82 2.16 -8.36
CA PRO A 32 -8.26 1.97 -8.53
C PRO A 32 -8.74 0.51 -8.53
N ARG A 33 -7.87 -0.46 -8.82
CA ARG A 33 -8.24 -1.89 -8.95
C ARG A 33 -7.27 -2.85 -8.26
N SER A 34 -6.33 -2.35 -7.47
CA SER A 34 -5.36 -3.19 -6.78
C SER A 34 -4.73 -2.49 -5.59
N ILE A 35 -4.20 -3.28 -4.67
CA ILE A 35 -3.37 -2.82 -3.56
C ILE A 35 -2.03 -3.56 -3.65
N LYS A 36 -0.91 -2.85 -3.56
CA LYS A 36 0.43 -3.43 -3.45
C LYS A 36 0.96 -3.14 -2.08
N LEU A 37 1.43 -4.19 -1.41
CA LEU A 37 2.26 -4.09 -0.22
C LEU A 37 3.70 -4.41 -0.62
N GLU A 38 4.63 -3.57 -0.22
CA GLU A 38 6.05 -3.80 -0.41
C GLU A 38 6.76 -3.64 0.93
N LYS A 39 7.58 -4.62 1.29
CA LYS A 39 8.56 -4.48 2.35
C LYS A 39 9.86 -4.02 1.72
N ARG A 40 10.40 -2.92 2.23
CA ARG A 40 11.66 -2.34 1.74
C ARG A 40 12.65 -2.26 2.87
N GLN A 41 13.90 -2.61 2.55
CA GLN A 41 15.02 -2.51 3.47
C GLN A 41 16.14 -1.69 2.84
N LYS A 42 16.88 -0.97 3.69
CA LYS A 42 18.04 -0.20 3.26
C LYS A 42 19.26 -1.12 3.26
N VAL A 43 19.81 -1.39 2.08
CA VAL A 43 21.02 -2.20 1.88
C VAL A 43 22.05 -1.30 1.21
N GLN A 44 23.24 -1.16 1.80
CA GLN A 44 24.33 -0.32 1.25
C GLN A 44 23.87 1.09 0.86
N ASN A 45 23.07 1.71 1.72
CA ASN A 45 22.48 3.05 1.52
C ASN A 45 21.42 3.16 0.39
N GLN A 46 20.95 2.04 -0.17
CA GLN A 46 19.89 1.99 -1.18
C GLN A 46 18.66 1.23 -0.66
N TRP A 47 17.46 1.75 -0.94
CA TRP A 47 16.21 1.09 -0.59
C TRP A 47 15.89 -0.02 -1.58
N THR A 48 15.89 -1.26 -1.11
CA THR A 48 15.61 -2.45 -1.92
C THR A 48 14.29 -3.06 -1.46
N THR A 49 13.41 -3.42 -2.40
CA THR A 49 12.20 -4.19 -2.10
C THR A 49 12.60 -5.64 -1.84
N THR A 50 12.37 -6.12 -0.62
CA THR A 50 12.70 -7.49 -0.22
C THR A 50 11.52 -8.42 -0.42
N GLU A 51 10.30 -7.91 -0.26
CA GLU A 51 9.06 -8.66 -0.46
C GLU A 51 8.02 -7.74 -1.12
N ALA A 52 7.26 -8.28 -2.07
CA ALA A 52 6.17 -7.56 -2.70
C ALA A 52 4.97 -8.47 -2.90
N PHE A 53 3.79 -7.95 -2.57
CA PHE A 53 2.51 -8.63 -2.75
C PHE A 53 1.52 -7.68 -3.39
N VAL A 54 0.79 -8.15 -4.40
CA VAL A 54 -0.24 -7.37 -5.09
C VAL A 54 -1.57 -8.11 -4.97
N VAL A 55 -2.56 -7.45 -4.38
CA VAL A 55 -3.94 -7.91 -4.32
C VAL A 55 -4.74 -7.18 -5.38
N THR A 56 -5.37 -7.93 -6.27
CA THR A 56 -6.30 -7.37 -7.26
C THR A 56 -7.69 -7.20 -6.66
N LYS A 57 -8.51 -6.35 -7.29
CA LYS A 57 -9.90 -6.08 -6.87
C LYS A 57 -10.69 -7.36 -6.57
N GLY A 58 -10.66 -8.37 -7.44
CA GLY A 58 -11.40 -9.60 -7.22
C GLY A 58 -10.92 -10.40 -6.01
N LEU A 59 -9.62 -10.39 -5.71
CA LEU A 59 -9.08 -11.02 -4.50
C LEU A 59 -9.39 -10.20 -3.25
N LEU A 60 -9.39 -8.86 -3.33
CA LEU A 60 -9.85 -8.00 -2.24
C LEU A 60 -11.32 -8.25 -1.92
N GLU A 61 -12.17 -8.31 -2.93
CA GLU A 61 -13.60 -8.62 -2.78
C GLU A 61 -13.79 -9.99 -2.13
N PHE A 62 -13.03 -11.01 -2.54
CA PHE A 62 -13.06 -12.33 -1.92
C PHE A 62 -12.62 -12.29 -0.44
N LEU A 63 -11.50 -11.63 -0.13
CA LEU A 63 -10.98 -11.52 1.24
C LEU A 63 -11.96 -10.77 2.15
N PHE A 64 -12.49 -9.62 1.71
CA PHE A 64 -13.43 -8.84 2.51
C PHE A 64 -14.83 -9.46 2.57
N ALA A 65 -15.23 -10.27 1.59
CA ALA A 65 -16.48 -11.04 1.67
C ALA A 65 -16.39 -12.20 2.68
N LYS A 66 -15.18 -12.70 2.96
CA LYS A 66 -14.94 -13.88 3.81
C LYS A 66 -14.38 -13.53 5.19
N THR A 67 -13.86 -12.32 5.39
CA THR A 67 -13.24 -11.91 6.65
C THR A 67 -14.01 -10.70 7.22
N PRO A 68 -14.57 -10.78 8.45
CA PRO A 68 -15.12 -9.61 9.10
C PRO A 68 -14.01 -8.57 9.29
N LEU A 69 -14.14 -7.43 8.63
CA LEU A 69 -13.21 -6.31 8.74
C LEU A 69 -13.28 -5.74 10.16
N ILE A 70 -12.29 -6.05 11.00
CA ILE A 70 -12.03 -5.27 12.21
C ILE A 70 -11.38 -3.96 11.77
N VAL A 71 -12.20 -2.94 11.57
CA VAL A 71 -11.71 -1.57 11.37
C VAL A 71 -11.20 -1.08 12.72
N ILE A 72 -9.90 -1.23 12.95
CA ILE A 72 -9.25 -0.57 14.09
C ILE A 72 -9.19 0.91 13.74
N LYS A 73 -10.19 1.67 14.21
CA LYS A 73 -10.02 3.11 14.38
C LYS A 73 -8.89 3.27 15.39
N MET A 74 -7.72 3.73 14.93
CA MET A 74 -6.81 4.42 15.84
C MET A 74 -7.55 5.69 16.24
N ALA A 75 -8.31 5.62 17.34
CA ALA A 75 -8.74 6.80 18.04
C ALA A 75 -7.46 7.50 18.51
N ASP A 76 -7.37 8.80 18.24
CA ASP A 76 -6.27 9.68 18.61
C ASP A 76 -5.76 9.34 20.01
N ALA A 77 -4.51 8.87 20.08
CA ALA A 77 -3.72 8.98 21.30
C ALA A 77 -3.04 10.37 21.27
N GLU A 78 -3.85 11.43 21.26
CA GLU A 78 -3.40 12.80 21.52
C GLU A 78 -4.19 13.36 22.70
N GLY A 79 -3.52 13.43 23.85
CA GLY A 79 -3.69 14.49 24.86
C GLY A 79 -4.92 14.46 25.77
N THR A 80 -4.74 13.92 26.98
CA THR A 80 -4.83 14.68 28.25
C THR A 80 -4.15 13.88 29.36
#